data_AF-A0A258AL02-F1
#
_entry.id   AF-A0A258AL02-F1
#
_cell.length_a   1.000
_cell.length_b   1.000
_cell.length_c   1.000
_cell.angle_alpha   90.00
_cell.angle_beta   90.00
_cell.angle_gamma   90.00
#
_symmetry.space_group_name_H-M   'P 1'
#
loop_
_entity.id
_entity.type
_entity.pdbx_description
1 polymer ?
#
loop_
_entity_poly.entity_id
_entity_poly.type
_entity_poly.pdbx_seq_one_letter_code
_entity_poly.pdbx_strand_id
1 'polypeptide(L)'
;MSCIGLLVQYSSDLQKRRTDRQTTRRRCMPFGVWLNMLIQTEVTRDAAQLVAKCRNAVLATSDAEGHPHSAWMTTQVTTDLEEIISITAPNSQKAAILRANPQAEWMFASPSMETIVYLSGHTRLIEGDAAKRYWDLMPGKSKAYYRKYCETEDYHKFAVIRTEVNKIVLCKPYVVRRSGSFHCFTFFAPAGKIPGVGKAFALHRLHRLDAADVHAFEEKALAIRLVYDA
;
A
#
# COMPACT_ATOMS: atom_id res chain seq x y z
N MET A 1 -67.05 -25.10 -21.28
CA MET A 1 -67.54 -24.86 -19.90
C MET A 1 -66.38 -24.22 -19.15
N SER A 2 -66.23 -22.88 -19.18
CA SER A 2 -66.68 -21.90 -18.15
C SER A 2 -65.97 -22.09 -16.80
N CYS A 3 -65.42 -21.11 -16.07
CA CYS A 3 -65.31 -19.64 -16.12
C CYS A 3 -64.33 -19.20 -14.98
N ILE A 4 -63.67 -18.02 -15.11
CA ILE A 4 -63.60 -16.87 -14.14
C ILE A 4 -63.38 -17.21 -12.63
N GLY A 5 -62.46 -16.66 -11.83
CA GLY A 5 -61.88 -15.31 -11.69
C GLY A 5 -62.13 -14.78 -10.24
N LEU A 6 -61.19 -14.04 -9.62
CA LEU A 6 -61.27 -13.11 -8.44
C LEU A 6 -59.85 -12.99 -7.84
N LEU A 7 -59.10 -11.88 -7.76
CA LEU A 7 -59.33 -10.44 -7.56
C LEU A 7 -59.88 -10.09 -6.17
N VAL A 8 -59.00 -9.64 -5.27
CA VAL A 8 -59.34 -8.77 -4.13
C VAL A 8 -58.28 -7.65 -4.04
N GLN A 9 -58.70 -6.45 -4.43
CA GLN A 9 -58.16 -5.16 -3.97
C GLN A 9 -59.04 -4.63 -2.83
N TYR A 10 -58.44 -4.03 -1.81
CA TYR A 10 -59.00 -2.99 -0.91
C TYR A 10 -57.78 -2.44 -0.14
N SER A 11 -57.20 -1.25 -0.39
CA SER A 11 -57.68 0.14 -0.53
C SER A 11 -58.43 0.67 0.69
N SER A 12 -57.74 1.47 1.51
CA SER A 12 -58.18 2.70 2.19
C SER A 12 -57.39 2.90 3.49
N ASP A 13 -57.11 4.09 3.98
CA ASP A 13 -56.86 5.38 3.38
C ASP A 13 -56.25 6.24 4.51
N LEU A 14 -55.56 7.30 4.11
CA LEU A 14 -55.40 8.56 4.83
C LEU A 14 -55.82 8.63 6.32
N GLN A 15 -54.85 8.88 7.21
CA GLN A 15 -54.83 10.04 8.14
C GLN A 15 -53.91 9.79 9.36
N LYS A 16 -52.63 10.20 9.26
CA LYS A 16 -52.03 11.08 10.29
C LYS A 16 -50.78 11.78 9.78
N ARG A 17 -51.01 12.87 9.04
CA ARG A 17 -50.05 13.99 8.99
C ARG A 17 -49.97 14.58 10.41
N ARG A 18 -48.90 14.22 11.14
CA ARG A 18 -48.29 15.07 12.17
C ARG A 18 -46.85 15.28 11.72
N THR A 19 -46.57 16.31 10.93
CA THR A 19 -45.91 17.53 11.44
C THR A 19 -44.84 17.24 12.50
N ASP A 20 -43.75 16.62 12.07
CA ASP A 20 -42.44 16.98 12.61
C ASP A 20 -41.64 17.65 11.49
N ARG A 21 -41.75 18.99 11.45
CA ARG A 21 -40.69 19.83 10.90
C ARG A 21 -39.48 19.64 11.81
N GLN A 22 -38.74 18.55 11.63
CA GLN A 22 -37.35 18.50 12.03
C GLN A 22 -36.63 19.52 11.17
N THR A 23 -36.55 20.72 11.74
CA THR A 23 -35.70 21.81 11.31
C THR A 23 -34.34 21.20 11.04
N THR A 24 -34.03 21.09 9.75
CA THR A 24 -32.71 20.75 9.24
C THR A 24 -31.81 21.92 9.63
N ARG A 25 -31.45 22.00 10.92
CA ARG A 25 -30.31 22.78 11.38
C ARG A 25 -29.13 22.13 10.69
N ARG A 26 -28.80 22.64 9.50
CA ARG A 26 -27.49 22.50 8.87
C ARG A 26 -26.50 22.93 9.94
N ARG A 27 -26.04 21.98 10.75
CA ARG A 27 -24.88 22.19 11.61
C ARG A 27 -23.76 22.40 10.63
N CYS A 28 -23.43 23.66 10.37
CA CYS A 28 -22.19 24.01 9.73
C CYS A 28 -21.11 23.32 10.57
N MET A 29 -20.50 22.26 10.01
CA MET A 29 -19.33 21.70 10.66
C MET A 29 -18.30 22.82 10.76
N PRO A 30 -17.61 22.97 11.90
CA PRO A 30 -16.56 23.97 12.01
C PRO A 30 -15.56 23.75 10.88
N PHE A 31 -15.16 24.83 10.22
CA PHE A 31 -14.36 24.82 8.99
C PHE A 31 -13.12 23.90 9.06
N GLY A 32 -12.50 23.77 10.24
CA GLY A 32 -11.38 22.85 10.48
C GLY A 32 -11.70 21.35 10.39
N VAL A 33 -12.91 20.92 10.77
CA VAL A 33 -13.33 19.51 10.65
C VAL A 33 -13.61 19.15 9.19
N TRP A 34 -14.18 20.09 8.43
CA TRP A 34 -14.48 19.88 7.01
C TRP A 34 -13.21 19.83 6.15
N LEU A 35 -12.22 20.68 6.47
CA LEU A 35 -10.92 20.69 5.78
C LEU A 35 -10.10 19.43 6.07
N ASN A 36 -10.08 18.95 7.33
CA ASN A 36 -9.44 17.68 7.67
C ASN A 36 -10.09 16.49 6.94
N MET A 37 -11.42 16.47 6.83
CA MET A 37 -12.15 15.41 6.12
C MET A 37 -11.86 15.40 4.60
N LEU A 38 -11.75 16.57 3.96
CA LEU A 38 -11.40 16.67 2.54
C LEU A 38 -9.94 16.29 2.26
N ILE A 39 -9.00 16.77 3.07
CA ILE A 39 -7.58 16.43 2.93
C ILE A 39 -7.35 14.93 3.15
N GLN A 40 -8.06 14.32 4.11
CA GLN A 40 -8.06 12.87 4.31
C GLN A 40 -8.50 12.13 3.04
N THR A 41 -9.53 12.60 2.33
CA THR A 41 -9.98 11.92 1.11
C THR A 41 -8.96 11.98 -0.03
N GLU A 42 -8.21 13.08 -0.21
CA GLU A 42 -7.23 13.17 -1.30
C GLU A 42 -5.99 12.32 -1.04
N VAL A 43 -5.44 12.38 0.18
CA VAL A 43 -4.26 11.59 0.56
C VAL A 43 -4.57 10.09 0.50
N THR A 44 -5.71 9.69 1.06
CA THR A 44 -6.16 8.29 1.04
C THR A 44 -6.44 7.83 -0.39
N ARG A 45 -7.04 8.67 -1.25
CA ARG A 45 -7.26 8.34 -2.66
C ARG A 45 -5.94 8.12 -3.41
N ASP A 46 -4.97 9.02 -3.25
CA ASP A 46 -3.67 8.92 -3.92
C ASP A 46 -2.89 7.70 -3.42
N ALA A 47 -2.93 7.44 -2.11
CA ALA A 47 -2.36 6.24 -1.51
C ALA A 47 -3.03 4.98 -2.06
N ALA A 48 -4.36 4.95 -2.14
CA ALA A 48 -5.13 3.82 -2.66
C ALA A 48 -4.80 3.54 -4.12
N GLN A 49 -4.67 4.59 -4.95
CA GLN A 49 -4.26 4.45 -6.35
C GLN A 49 -2.85 3.87 -6.51
N LEU A 50 -1.91 4.25 -5.64
CA LEU A 50 -0.56 3.68 -5.67
C LEU A 50 -0.59 2.22 -5.25
N VAL A 51 -1.19 1.94 -4.09
CA VAL A 51 -1.25 0.61 -3.48
C VAL A 51 -1.96 -0.38 -4.40
N ALA A 52 -3.06 0.01 -5.05
CA ALA A 52 -3.78 -0.85 -6.00
C ALA A 52 -2.94 -1.27 -7.22
N LYS A 53 -1.91 -0.50 -7.59
CA LYS A 53 -0.99 -0.82 -8.69
C LYS A 53 0.18 -1.70 -8.24
N CYS A 54 0.47 -1.72 -6.95
CA CYS A 54 1.61 -2.44 -6.38
C CYS A 54 1.20 -3.81 -5.84
N ARG A 55 1.79 -4.88 -6.41
CA ARG A 55 1.57 -6.26 -5.93
C ARG A 55 2.55 -6.69 -4.83
N ASN A 56 3.62 -5.92 -4.65
CA ASN A 56 4.67 -6.19 -3.69
C ASN A 56 4.87 -4.97 -2.80
N ALA A 57 5.23 -5.23 -1.55
CA ALA A 57 5.55 -4.23 -0.56
C ALA A 57 6.74 -4.70 0.29
N VAL A 58 7.34 -3.77 1.03
CA VAL A 58 8.30 -4.10 2.08
C VAL A 58 7.56 -4.12 3.41
N LEU A 59 7.56 -5.28 4.07
CA LEU A 59 7.12 -5.44 5.46
C LEU A 59 8.28 -5.06 6.37
N ALA A 60 8.07 -4.10 7.27
CA ALA A 60 8.97 -3.77 8.37
C ALA A 60 8.32 -4.19 9.70
N THR A 61 9.13 -4.82 10.55
CA THR A 61 8.76 -5.32 11.89
C THR A 61 9.91 -5.04 12.86
N SER A 62 9.67 -5.10 14.16
CA SER A 62 10.74 -5.07 15.16
C SER A 62 10.65 -6.26 16.10
N ASP A 63 11.80 -6.87 16.39
CA ASP A 63 11.90 -7.96 17.38
C ASP A 63 11.73 -7.45 18.82
N ALA A 64 11.85 -8.35 19.78
CA ALA A 64 11.66 -8.04 21.20
C ALA A 64 12.73 -7.07 21.74
N GLU A 65 13.92 -7.08 21.12
CA GLU A 65 15.04 -6.19 21.43
C GLU A 65 14.92 -4.83 20.71
N GLY A 66 13.90 -4.66 19.85
CA GLY A 66 13.66 -3.44 19.10
C GLY A 66 14.47 -3.31 17.81
N HIS A 67 15.18 -4.37 17.38
CA HIS A 67 15.89 -4.33 16.12
C HIS A 67 14.91 -4.44 14.94
N PRO A 68 15.05 -3.58 13.91
CA PRO A 68 14.18 -3.61 12.75
C PRO A 68 14.53 -4.76 11.81
N HIS A 69 13.49 -5.43 11.29
CA HIS A 69 13.57 -6.47 10.28
C HIS A 69 12.69 -6.10 9.10
N SER A 70 13.23 -6.21 7.88
CA SER A 70 12.50 -5.90 6.64
C SER A 70 12.45 -7.09 5.68
N ALA A 71 11.34 -7.29 5.00
CA ALA A 71 11.23 -8.31 3.96
C ALA A 71 10.31 -7.88 2.81
N TRP A 72 10.71 -8.22 1.58
CA TRP A 72 9.84 -8.11 0.42
C TRP A 72 8.74 -9.17 0.48
N MET A 73 7.49 -8.74 0.31
CA MET A 73 6.31 -9.59 0.41
C MET A 73 5.36 -9.30 -0.75
N THR A 74 4.67 -10.33 -1.24
CA THR A 74 3.48 -10.14 -2.08
C THR A 74 2.30 -9.82 -1.18
N THR A 75 1.51 -8.83 -1.56
CA THR A 75 0.42 -8.29 -0.75
C THR A 75 -0.86 -8.17 -1.55
N GLN A 76 -1.98 -8.34 -0.87
CA GLN A 76 -3.30 -7.89 -1.32
C GLN A 76 -3.79 -6.87 -0.32
N VAL A 77 -4.24 -5.72 -0.80
CA VAL A 77 -4.81 -4.68 0.04
C VAL A 77 -6.27 -4.50 -0.33
N THR A 78 -7.12 -4.25 0.66
CA THR A 78 -8.52 -3.90 0.43
C THR A 78 -8.63 -2.53 -0.24
N THR A 79 -9.74 -2.28 -0.95
CA THR A 79 -9.91 -1.05 -1.74
C THR A 79 -10.00 0.21 -0.87
N ASP A 80 -10.45 0.06 0.36
CA ASP A 80 -10.54 1.08 1.41
C ASP A 80 -9.24 1.30 2.19
N LEU A 81 -8.18 0.53 1.91
CA LEU A 81 -6.93 0.51 2.66
C LEU A 81 -7.06 0.10 4.14
N GLU A 82 -8.17 -0.52 4.55
CA GLU A 82 -8.37 -0.97 5.93
C GLU A 82 -7.53 -2.20 6.28
N GLU A 83 -7.28 -3.10 5.31
CA GLU A 83 -6.57 -4.35 5.55
C GLU A 83 -5.49 -4.65 4.50
N ILE A 84 -4.35 -5.13 5.00
CA ILE A 84 -3.27 -5.70 4.19
C ILE A 84 -3.16 -7.17 4.51
N ILE A 85 -3.17 -8.00 3.47
CA ILE A 85 -3.08 -9.45 3.55
C ILE A 85 -1.80 -9.91 2.85
N SER A 86 -1.04 -10.77 3.50
CA SER A 86 0.13 -11.41 2.92
C SER A 86 0.29 -12.85 3.41
N ILE A 87 1.00 -13.69 2.67
CA ILE A 87 1.21 -15.11 3.02
C ILE A 87 2.66 -15.34 3.39
N THR A 88 2.87 -16.08 4.47
CA THR A 88 4.19 -16.52 4.93
C THR A 88 4.18 -17.98 5.40
N ALA A 89 5.35 -18.52 5.74
CA ALA A 89 5.43 -19.80 6.42
C ALA A 89 5.19 -19.60 7.93
N PRO A 90 4.43 -20.50 8.60
CA PRO A 90 4.06 -20.35 10.01
C PRO A 90 5.27 -20.35 10.95
N ASN A 91 6.33 -21.07 10.58
CA ASN A 91 7.58 -21.18 11.32
C ASN A 91 8.66 -20.20 10.86
N SER A 92 8.31 -19.20 10.03
CA SER A 92 9.27 -18.19 9.60
C SER A 92 9.67 -17.25 10.76
N GLN A 93 10.88 -16.67 10.67
CA GLN A 93 11.36 -15.68 11.65
C GLN A 93 10.38 -14.49 11.79
N LYS A 94 9.82 -13.99 10.68
CA LYS A 94 8.84 -12.91 10.72
C LYS A 94 7.53 -13.31 11.42
N ALA A 95 7.10 -14.56 11.28
CA ALA A 95 5.94 -15.04 12.01
C ALA A 95 6.23 -15.10 13.51
N ALA A 96 7.42 -15.54 13.92
CA ALA A 96 7.84 -15.49 15.33
C ALA A 96 7.88 -14.04 15.87
N ILE A 97 8.46 -13.11 15.11
CA ILE A 97 8.50 -11.68 15.46
C ILE A 97 7.08 -11.12 15.62
N LEU A 98 6.19 -11.37 14.66
CA LEU A 98 4.82 -10.83 14.70
C LEU A 98 3.96 -11.43 15.82
N ARG A 99 4.24 -12.66 16.27
CA ARG A 99 3.59 -13.21 17.47
C ARG A 99 4.04 -12.50 18.74
N ALA A 100 5.32 -12.12 18.83
CA ALA A 100 5.87 -11.41 19.97
C ALA A 100 5.49 -9.91 19.96
N ASN A 101 5.50 -9.29 18.79
CA ASN A 101 5.20 -7.88 18.58
C ASN A 101 4.27 -7.72 17.36
N PRO A 102 2.95 -7.55 17.58
CA PRO A 102 1.95 -7.51 16.52
C PRO A 102 1.85 -6.13 15.86
N GLN A 103 2.96 -5.40 15.74
CA GLN A 103 3.02 -4.12 15.03
C GLN A 103 3.83 -4.30 13.74
N ALA A 104 3.28 -3.82 12.64
CA ALA A 104 3.93 -3.85 11.34
C ALA A 104 3.76 -2.52 10.61
N GLU A 105 4.75 -2.20 9.78
CA GLU A 105 4.66 -1.13 8.81
C GLU A 105 4.93 -1.71 7.41
N TRP A 106 4.17 -1.21 6.44
CA TRP A 106 4.24 -1.64 5.06
C TRP A 106 4.61 -0.46 4.18
N MET A 107 5.65 -0.62 3.36
CA MET A 107 6.08 0.39 2.41
C MET A 107 5.72 -0.04 0.98
N PHE A 108 4.96 0.81 0.30
CA PHE A 108 4.64 0.74 -1.12
C PHE A 108 5.32 1.89 -1.85
N ALA A 109 5.90 1.63 -3.01
CA ALA A 109 6.57 2.66 -3.79
C ALA A 109 6.14 2.61 -5.26
N SER A 110 6.06 3.78 -5.89
CA SER A 110 5.90 3.87 -7.34
C SER A 110 7.14 3.30 -8.04
N PRO A 111 7.02 2.81 -9.29
CA PRO A 111 8.20 2.38 -10.05
C PRO A 111 9.27 3.46 -10.19
N SER A 112 8.88 4.75 -10.18
CA SER A 112 9.80 5.89 -10.20
C SER A 112 10.39 6.26 -8.83
N MET A 113 9.91 5.64 -7.73
CA MET A 113 10.23 6.01 -6.34
C MET A 113 9.86 7.47 -5.96
N GLU A 114 9.12 8.18 -6.82
CA GLU A 114 8.65 9.56 -6.57
C GLU A 114 7.41 9.62 -5.68
N THR A 115 6.81 8.48 -5.35
CA THR A 115 5.71 8.41 -4.39
C THR A 115 5.86 7.14 -3.58
N ILE A 116 5.89 7.31 -2.26
CA ILE A 116 6.02 6.24 -1.30
C ILE A 116 4.85 6.35 -0.33
N VAL A 117 4.21 5.23 -0.02
CA VAL A 117 3.12 5.12 0.95
C VAL A 117 3.58 4.17 2.04
N TYR A 118 3.46 4.62 3.30
CA TYR A 118 3.60 3.76 4.46
C TYR A 118 2.21 3.51 5.07
N LEU A 119 1.90 2.24 5.30
CA LEU A 119 0.70 1.81 6.02
C LEU A 119 1.16 1.10 7.29
N SER A 120 0.80 1.62 8.45
CA SER A 120 1.13 1.00 9.74
C SER A 120 -0.14 0.44 10.38
N GLY A 121 0.00 -0.62 11.18
CA GLY A 121 -1.16 -1.26 11.75
C GLY A 121 -0.88 -2.44 12.67
N HIS A 122 -1.92 -2.82 13.40
CA HIS A 122 -1.91 -4.01 14.23
C HIS A 122 -2.04 -5.26 13.35
N THR A 123 -1.21 -6.26 13.61
CA THR A 123 -1.07 -7.43 12.76
C THR A 123 -1.41 -8.71 13.51
N ARG A 124 -2.16 -9.59 12.84
CA ARG A 124 -2.52 -10.91 13.33
C ARG A 124 -2.06 -11.98 12.35
N LEU A 125 -1.55 -13.08 12.89
CA LEU A 125 -1.30 -14.30 12.14
C LEU A 125 -2.54 -15.19 12.18
N ILE A 126 -2.99 -15.59 11.00
CA ILE A 126 -4.14 -16.46 10.81
C ILE A 126 -3.62 -17.77 10.23
N GLU A 127 -3.93 -18.87 10.91
CA GLU A 127 -3.39 -20.20 10.64
C GLU A 127 -4.52 -21.24 10.54
N GLY A 128 -4.21 -22.41 9.98
CA GLY A 128 -5.17 -23.51 9.83
C GLY A 128 -6.32 -23.17 8.88
N ASP A 129 -7.50 -23.73 9.14
CA ASP A 129 -8.65 -23.59 8.24
C ASP A 129 -9.12 -22.15 8.03
N ALA A 130 -8.89 -21.27 9.02
CA ALA A 130 -9.22 -19.86 8.89
C ALA A 130 -8.38 -19.14 7.82
N ALA A 131 -7.19 -19.67 7.50
CA ALA A 131 -6.30 -19.11 6.48
C ALA A 131 -6.80 -19.37 5.05
N LYS A 132 -7.65 -20.40 4.86
CA LYS A 132 -8.22 -20.79 3.55
C LYS A 132 -8.92 -19.61 2.85
N ARG A 133 -9.73 -18.84 3.57
CA ARG A 133 -10.48 -17.72 2.99
C ARG A 133 -9.58 -16.64 2.37
N TYR A 134 -8.38 -16.45 2.92
CA TYR A 134 -7.41 -15.47 2.43
C TYR A 134 -6.53 -16.04 1.32
N TRP A 135 -6.27 -17.34 1.35
CA TRP A 135 -5.56 -18.04 0.29
C TRP A 135 -6.22 -17.86 -1.08
N ASP A 136 -7.56 -17.94 -1.11
CA ASP A 136 -8.31 -17.78 -2.35
C ASP A 136 -8.34 -16.34 -2.87
N LEU A 137 -8.09 -15.36 -2.01
CA LEU A 137 -7.97 -13.94 -2.37
C LEU A 137 -6.59 -13.59 -2.95
N MET A 138 -5.55 -14.42 -2.77
CA MET A 138 -4.20 -14.05 -3.20
C MET A 138 -3.96 -14.19 -4.70
N PRO A 139 -3.54 -13.09 -5.37
CA PRO A 139 -3.21 -13.14 -6.79
C PRO A 139 -1.92 -13.91 -7.02
N GLY A 140 -1.94 -14.86 -7.96
CA GLY A 140 -0.74 -15.59 -8.36
C GLY A 140 -0.29 -16.65 -7.35
N LYS A 141 -1.23 -17.29 -6.63
CA LYS A 141 -0.95 -18.47 -5.79
C LYS A 141 -0.21 -19.60 -6.51
N SER A 142 -0.28 -19.66 -7.85
CA SER A 142 0.47 -20.60 -8.68
C SER A 142 1.95 -20.26 -8.91
N LYS A 143 2.46 -19.14 -8.36
CA LYS A 143 3.87 -18.75 -8.52
C LYS A 143 4.82 -19.72 -7.81
N ALA A 144 6.08 -19.73 -8.26
CA ALA A 144 7.12 -20.66 -7.81
C ALA A 144 7.27 -20.78 -6.28
N TYR A 145 7.09 -19.67 -5.55
CA TYR A 145 7.15 -19.65 -4.08
C TYR A 145 6.07 -20.47 -3.38
N TYR A 146 4.89 -20.59 -4.00
CA TYR A 146 3.71 -21.22 -3.40
C TYR A 146 3.31 -22.54 -4.07
N ARG A 147 4.06 -22.97 -5.09
CA ARG A 147 3.75 -24.15 -5.90
C ARG A 147 3.56 -25.42 -5.06
N LYS A 148 4.43 -25.62 -4.06
CA LYS A 148 4.36 -26.79 -3.15
C LYS A 148 3.12 -26.81 -2.27
N TYR A 149 2.51 -25.66 -2.00
CA TYR A 149 1.31 -25.56 -1.16
C TYR A 149 0.03 -25.76 -1.97
N CYS A 150 0.03 -25.40 -3.26
CA CYS A 150 -1.12 -25.59 -4.15
C CYS A 150 -1.50 -27.07 -4.35
N GLU A 151 -0.53 -27.98 -4.24
CA GLU A 151 -0.73 -29.40 -4.55
C GLU A 151 -1.37 -30.17 -3.39
N THR A 152 -1.30 -29.68 -2.15
CA THR A 152 -1.61 -30.50 -0.96
C THR A 152 -2.85 -30.07 -0.17
N GLU A 153 -3.56 -29.01 -0.58
CA GLU A 153 -4.72 -28.41 0.15
C GLU A 153 -4.52 -28.29 1.68
N ASP A 154 -3.27 -28.28 2.15
CA ASP A 154 -2.93 -28.30 3.56
C ASP A 154 -2.66 -26.87 4.02
N TYR A 155 -3.68 -26.28 4.64
CA TYR A 155 -3.66 -24.91 5.14
C TYR A 155 -2.79 -24.72 6.39
N HIS A 156 -2.26 -25.80 6.99
CA HIS A 156 -1.31 -25.70 8.11
C HIS A 156 0.12 -25.39 7.65
N LYS A 157 0.39 -25.50 6.35
CA LYS A 157 1.72 -25.25 5.79
C LYS A 157 2.02 -23.77 5.53
N PHE A 158 1.03 -22.91 5.62
CA PHE A 158 1.20 -21.47 5.49
C PHE A 158 0.45 -20.72 6.61
N ALA A 159 0.83 -19.47 6.81
CA ALA A 159 0.15 -18.54 7.68
C ALA A 159 -0.16 -17.26 6.89
N VAL A 160 -1.24 -16.61 7.27
CA VAL A 160 -1.66 -15.34 6.68
C VAL A 160 -1.36 -14.22 7.66
N ILE A 161 -0.59 -13.24 7.21
CA ILE A 161 -0.38 -11.98 7.90
C ILE A 161 -1.53 -11.07 7.50
N ARG A 162 -2.40 -10.72 8.46
CA ARG A 162 -3.45 -9.70 8.29
C ARG A 162 -3.11 -8.49 9.14
N THR A 163 -2.88 -7.36 8.51
CA THR A 163 -2.64 -6.07 9.17
C THR A 163 -3.87 -5.20 9.03
N GLU A 164 -4.45 -4.81 10.16
CA GLU A 164 -5.49 -3.79 10.27
C GLU A 164 -4.80 -2.42 10.27
N VAL A 165 -4.99 -1.65 9.20
CA VAL A 165 -4.30 -0.37 8.97
C VAL A 165 -4.94 0.70 9.84
N ASN A 166 -4.13 1.37 10.65
CA ASN A 166 -4.55 2.47 11.51
C ASN A 166 -3.78 3.77 11.22
N LYS A 167 -2.86 3.75 10.27
CA LYS A 167 -2.03 4.91 9.94
C LYS A 167 -1.61 4.89 8.49
N ILE A 168 -1.76 6.04 7.83
CA ILE A 168 -1.38 6.23 6.43
C ILE A 168 -0.43 7.42 6.33
N VAL A 169 0.74 7.22 5.73
CA VAL A 169 1.71 8.27 5.45
C VAL A 169 2.03 8.26 3.97
N LEU A 170 1.71 9.35 3.28
CA LEU A 170 2.03 9.57 1.87
C LEU A 170 3.24 10.50 1.76
N CYS A 171 4.30 10.01 1.14
CA CYS A 171 5.53 10.73 0.88
C CYS A 171 5.67 10.99 -0.62
N LYS A 172 5.72 12.27 -1.01
CA LYS A 172 6.05 12.70 -2.37
C LYS A 172 7.29 13.60 -2.29
N PRO A 173 8.48 13.15 -2.70
CA PRO A 173 9.64 14.03 -2.85
C PRO A 173 9.28 15.28 -3.66
N TYR A 174 9.70 16.44 -3.17
CA TYR A 174 9.64 17.66 -3.95
C TYR A 174 10.61 17.55 -5.12
N VAL A 175 10.06 17.32 -6.31
CA VAL A 175 10.83 17.51 -7.53
C VAL A 175 10.98 19.02 -7.72
N VAL A 176 12.06 19.59 -7.20
CA VAL A 176 12.50 20.92 -7.62
C VAL A 176 12.92 20.79 -9.07
N ARG A 177 11.98 21.02 -10.00
CA ARG A 177 12.33 21.21 -11.40
C ARG A 177 13.19 22.47 -11.48
N ARG A 178 14.51 22.31 -11.46
CA ARG A 178 15.41 23.33 -11.97
C ARG A 178 15.04 23.53 -13.43
N SER A 179 14.36 24.62 -13.74
CA SER A 179 14.07 25.12 -15.09
C SER A 179 15.35 25.57 -15.83
N GLY A 180 16.52 25.08 -15.44
CA GLY A 180 17.75 25.23 -16.19
C GLY A 180 17.87 24.05 -17.14
N SER A 181 17.82 24.33 -18.44
CA SER A 181 18.18 23.39 -19.49
C SER A 181 19.43 22.61 -19.10
N PHE A 182 19.26 21.35 -18.71
CA PHE A 182 20.38 20.41 -18.69
C PHE A 182 20.79 20.23 -20.15
N HIS A 183 21.72 21.06 -20.61
CA HIS A 183 22.61 20.63 -21.67
C HIS A 183 23.26 19.36 -21.14
N CYS A 184 22.80 18.22 -21.67
CA CYS A 184 23.54 16.99 -21.59
C CYS A 184 24.91 17.29 -22.21
N PHE A 185 25.89 17.59 -21.36
CA PHE A 185 27.28 17.57 -21.76
C PHE A 185 27.59 16.10 -22.04
N THR A 186 27.31 15.67 -23.26
CA THR A 186 28.01 14.54 -23.86
C THR A 186 29.48 14.95 -23.87
N PHE A 187 30.21 14.56 -22.83
CA PHE A 187 31.67 14.54 -22.87
C PHE A 187 32.05 13.53 -23.95
N PHE A 188 32.20 14.02 -25.18
CA PHE A 188 32.93 13.30 -26.21
C PHE A 188 34.36 13.21 -25.71
N ALA A 189 34.72 12.09 -25.09
CA ALA A 189 36.11 11.74 -24.94
C ALA A 189 36.71 11.67 -26.35
N PRO A 190 37.79 12.43 -26.67
CA PRO A 190 38.44 12.29 -27.95
C PRO A 190 38.90 10.84 -28.09
N ALA A 191 38.55 10.23 -29.22
CA ALA A 191 38.90 8.86 -29.55
C ALA A 191 40.42 8.70 -29.61
N GLY A 192 41.03 8.38 -28.47
CA GLY A 192 42.38 7.82 -28.42
C GLY A 192 42.32 6.45 -29.08
N LYS A 193 42.95 6.30 -30.24
CA LYS A 193 43.14 5.01 -30.91
C LYS A 193 43.93 4.10 -29.97
N ILE A 194 43.24 3.15 -29.35
CA ILE A 194 43.87 1.98 -28.73
C ILE A 194 43.93 0.91 -29.83
N PRO A 195 45.12 0.55 -30.35
CA PRO A 195 45.23 -0.55 -31.30
C PRO A 195 45.10 -1.86 -30.54
N GLY A 196 44.05 -2.62 -30.86
CA GLY A 196 44.03 -4.07 -30.71
C GLY A 196 43.76 -4.62 -29.31
N VAL A 197 42.49 -4.58 -28.84
CA VAL A 197 41.91 -5.65 -28.02
C VAL A 197 40.41 -5.73 -28.35
N GLY A 198 39.91 -6.95 -28.53
CA GLY A 198 38.54 -7.22 -28.94
C GLY A 198 37.46 -6.68 -27.99
N LYS A 199 36.29 -6.42 -28.58
CA LYS A 199 35.00 -6.03 -28.00
C LYS A 199 34.87 -6.28 -26.48
N ALA A 200 35.08 -5.24 -25.67
CA ALA A 200 34.68 -5.21 -24.27
C ALA A 200 33.39 -4.39 -24.13
N PHE A 201 32.39 -4.98 -23.50
CA PHE A 201 31.15 -4.32 -23.08
C PHE A 201 31.47 -3.15 -22.15
N ALA A 202 30.96 -1.97 -22.48
CA ALA A 202 31.04 -0.79 -21.62
C ALA A 202 30.17 -1.01 -20.37
N LEU A 203 30.80 -1.40 -19.26
CA LEU A 203 30.19 -1.32 -17.94
C LEU A 203 30.08 0.17 -17.55
N HIS A 204 28.86 0.65 -17.30
CA HIS A 204 28.62 1.95 -16.70
C HIS A 204 29.33 2.05 -15.36
N ARG A 205 30.39 2.85 -15.29
CA ARG A 205 31.11 3.19 -14.07
C ARG A 205 30.24 4.16 -13.28
N LEU A 206 29.63 3.70 -12.18
CA LEU A 206 29.01 4.59 -11.19
C LEU A 206 30.09 5.54 -10.68
N HIS A 207 29.91 6.83 -10.91
CA HIS A 207 30.69 7.85 -10.24
C HIS A 207 30.37 7.80 -8.74
N ARG A 208 31.42 7.70 -7.94
CA ARG A 208 31.40 7.84 -6.49
C ARG A 208 30.96 9.26 -6.20
N LEU A 209 29.80 9.44 -5.58
CA LEU A 209 29.35 10.74 -5.09
C LEU A 209 30.30 11.16 -3.95
N ASP A 210 30.83 12.37 -4.03
CA ASP A 210 31.67 12.92 -2.97
C ASP A 210 30.79 13.31 -1.77
N ALA A 211 31.33 13.26 -0.55
CA ALA A 211 30.57 13.51 0.68
C ALA A 211 29.90 14.91 0.73
N ALA A 212 30.43 15.87 -0.02
CA ALA A 212 29.84 17.20 -0.16
C ALA A 212 28.51 17.18 -0.95
N ASP A 213 28.35 16.28 -1.91
CA ASP A 213 27.11 16.14 -2.68
C ASP A 213 26.00 15.48 -1.86
N VAL A 214 26.36 14.58 -0.93
CA VAL A 214 25.41 13.95 0.00
C VAL A 214 24.84 14.98 0.98
N HIS A 215 25.69 15.86 1.53
CA HIS A 215 25.25 16.92 2.44
C HIS A 215 24.36 17.97 1.76
N ALA A 216 24.67 18.34 0.51
CA ALA A 216 23.83 19.27 -0.26
C ALA A 216 22.47 18.67 -0.67
N PHE A 217 22.38 17.33 -0.73
CA PHE A 217 21.13 16.61 -0.99
C PHE A 217 20.24 16.55 0.25
N GLU A 218 20.83 16.33 1.44
CA GLU A 218 20.09 16.32 2.71
C GLU A 218 19.52 17.69 3.09
N GLU A 219 20.19 18.80 2.76
CA GLU A 219 19.74 20.14 3.14
C GLU A 219 18.54 20.66 2.30
N LYS A 220 18.25 20.05 1.15
CA LYS A 220 17.19 20.52 0.21
C LYS A 220 16.03 19.56 0.03
N ALA A 221 16.11 18.36 0.60
CA ALA A 221 15.01 17.41 0.60
C ALA A 221 13.97 17.79 1.67
N LEU A 222 13.22 18.87 1.43
CA LEU A 222 11.98 19.14 2.15
C LEU A 222 10.94 18.10 1.69
N ALA A 223 10.96 16.94 2.33
CA ALA A 223 9.87 15.97 2.24
C ALA A 223 8.70 16.51 3.07
N ILE A 224 7.58 16.85 2.42
CA ILE A 224 6.33 17.07 3.15
C ILE A 224 5.86 15.68 3.60
N ARG A 225 6.07 15.38 4.87
CA ARG A 225 5.52 14.18 5.52
C ARG A 225 4.12 14.52 6.01
N LEU A 226 3.11 14.00 5.33
CA LEU A 226 1.74 14.08 5.83
C LEU A 226 1.45 12.81 6.63
N VAL A 227 1.20 12.95 7.93
CA VAL A 227 0.92 11.86 8.86
C VAL A 227 -0.55 11.91 9.26
N TYR A 228 -1.26 10.79 9.10
CA TYR A 228 -2.65 10.67 9.53
C TYR A 228 -2.88 9.35 10.28
N ASP A 229 -3.61 9.45 11.38
CA ASP A 229 -4.20 8.30 12.07
C ASP A 229 -5.54 7.99 11.40
N ALA A 230 -5.72 6.75 10.98
CA ALA A 230 -6.90 6.22 10.30
C ALA A 230 -7.97 5.77 11.31
#